data_AF-A0A101JPP7-F1
#
_entry.id   AF-A0A101JPP7-F1
#
_cell.length_a   1.000
_cell.length_b   1.000
_cell.length_c   1.000
_cell.angle_alpha   90.00
_cell.angle_beta   90.00
_cell.angle_gamma   90.00
#
_symmetry.space_group_name_H-M   'P 1'
#
loop_
_entity.id
_entity.type
_entity.pdbx_description
1 polymer ?
#
loop_
_entity_poly.entity_id
_entity_poly.type
_entity_poly.pdbx_seq_one_letter_code
_entity_poly.pdbx_strand_id
1 'polypeptide(L)'
;MGTEIEGTTTEPGTAGVKGTSDRWNGVFGVSVAPGQAGVAGVNENTTGGTGNGIYGRGSGQGVWGHGAVQADAVGVCGVSDHNDGVRGYSSTTAKTGVLGVHQGEGGRGVAGVADKGQGVSGVSVTSHGVFGRSEQSEGVRGESNNAQHGGVVGVSLAAGGHGVYGTCDNGTGVVAIVKKGNALYAKADEGTAGTFDGDVVITGDLRLNGADYAESLTVADPAVTAGMVVVIDAEGRIRPCVTEYDTRVAGVVSGAGGVKPAIVLDRHDGGVPVALMGKLWVLADATSGPIRCGDLLTTSSTPGHARRVTDPASAIGAMVGKALTELDHGTGLVRVLVSAT
;
A
#
# COMPACT_ATOMS: atom_id res chain seq x y z
N MET A 1 2.05 60.47 44.81
CA MET A 1 3.37 60.75 44.23
C MET A 1 4.04 59.40 44.03
N GLY A 2 4.18 58.93 42.79
CA GLY A 2 4.86 57.67 42.51
C GLY A 2 6.36 57.91 42.48
N THR A 3 7.13 57.11 43.23
CA THR A 3 8.58 57.03 43.09
C THR A 3 8.87 56.00 42.02
N GLU A 4 9.15 56.44 40.79
CA GLU A 4 9.66 55.57 39.74
C GLU A 4 11.19 55.51 39.81
N ILE A 5 11.76 54.33 39.55
CA ILE A 5 13.21 54.16 39.34
C ILE A 5 13.43 54.08 37.83
N GLU A 6 14.01 55.12 37.26
CA GLU A 6 14.40 55.17 35.84
C GLU A 6 15.92 54.95 35.72
N GLY A 7 16.34 53.99 34.90
CA GLY A 7 17.75 53.69 34.66
C GLY A 7 18.05 53.62 33.17
N THR A 8 18.73 54.64 32.64
CA THR A 8 19.12 54.76 31.24
C THR A 8 20.64 54.66 31.09
N THR A 9 21.12 54.00 30.03
CA THR A 9 22.55 53.93 29.70
C THR A 9 22.74 53.85 28.19
N THR A 10 23.80 54.48 27.68
CA THR A 10 24.21 54.48 26.28
C THR A 10 25.52 53.72 26.04
N GLU A 11 26.14 53.20 27.11
CA GLU A 11 27.39 52.48 27.03
C GLU A 11 27.17 51.00 26.65
N PRO A 12 27.88 50.48 25.63
CA PRO A 12 27.80 49.06 25.27
C PRO A 12 28.16 48.14 26.45
N GLY A 13 27.27 47.19 26.76
CA GLY A 13 27.51 46.17 27.79
C GLY A 13 27.17 46.60 29.24
N THR A 14 26.68 47.82 29.45
CA THR A 14 26.25 48.32 30.76
C THR A 14 24.73 48.14 30.95
N ALA A 15 24.29 47.74 32.15
CA ALA A 15 22.86 47.61 32.45
C ALA A 15 22.28 48.95 32.95
N GLY A 16 21.09 49.34 32.47
CA GLY A 16 20.39 50.54 32.95
C GLY A 16 19.91 50.41 34.41
N VAL A 17 19.42 49.22 34.79
CA VAL A 17 19.05 48.87 36.18
C VAL A 17 19.55 47.46 36.49
N LYS A 18 20.20 47.27 37.65
CA LYS A 18 20.68 45.96 38.12
C LYS A 18 20.16 45.65 39.51
N GLY A 19 19.26 44.68 39.62
CA GLY A 19 18.86 44.07 40.89
C GLY A 19 19.68 42.81 41.18
N THR A 20 20.14 42.61 42.40
CA THR A 20 20.87 41.41 42.83
C THR A 20 20.37 41.00 44.22
N SER A 21 20.08 39.72 44.41
CA SER A 21 19.63 39.17 45.69
C SER A 21 20.11 37.74 45.85
N ASP A 22 20.71 37.45 47.00
CA ASP A 22 21.23 36.11 47.32
C ASP A 22 20.20 35.24 48.06
N ARG A 23 19.06 35.83 48.45
CA ARG A 23 18.04 35.16 49.29
C ARG A 23 16.62 35.26 48.72
N TRP A 24 16.40 35.99 47.64
CA TRP A 24 15.09 36.22 47.02
C TRP A 24 15.18 36.66 45.55
N ASN A 25 14.09 37.18 44.98
CA ASN A 25 14.05 37.73 43.62
C ASN A 25 14.93 38.99 43.51
N GLY A 26 15.85 39.01 42.53
CA GLY A 26 16.64 40.21 42.20
C GLY A 26 15.78 41.36 41.65
N VAL A 27 14.70 41.04 40.94
CA VAL A 27 13.64 41.96 40.49
C VAL A 27 12.30 41.25 40.64
N PHE A 28 11.32 41.86 41.32
CA PHE A 28 9.98 41.31 41.52
C PHE A 28 8.92 42.32 41.04
N GLY A 29 8.30 42.03 39.91
CA GLY A 29 7.24 42.86 39.35
C GLY A 29 5.86 42.20 39.54
N VAL A 30 4.94 42.91 40.18
CA VAL A 30 3.56 42.50 40.38
C VAL A 30 2.66 43.51 39.69
N SER A 31 1.82 43.04 38.77
CA SER A 31 0.75 43.84 38.18
C SER A 31 -0.60 43.23 38.56
N VAL A 32 -1.53 44.08 39.00
CA VAL A 32 -2.94 43.74 39.18
C VAL A 32 -3.83 44.37 38.10
N ALA A 33 -3.22 45.06 37.14
CA ALA A 33 -3.93 45.72 36.06
C ALA A 33 -4.35 44.69 34.99
N PRO A 34 -5.62 44.69 34.53
CA PRO A 34 -6.08 43.80 33.47
C PRO A 34 -5.24 43.96 32.20
N GLY A 35 -4.74 42.85 31.65
CA GLY A 35 -3.99 42.81 30.40
C GLY A 35 -2.53 43.31 30.44
N GLN A 36 -1.99 43.61 31.63
CA GLN A 36 -0.62 44.12 31.79
C GLN A 36 0.31 43.10 32.45
N ALA A 37 1.57 43.04 32.03
CA ALA A 37 2.57 42.15 32.62
C ALA A 37 3.11 42.69 33.97
N GLY A 38 3.47 41.81 34.90
CA GLY A 38 4.21 42.19 36.11
C GLY A 38 5.64 42.66 35.81
N VAL A 39 6.29 42.05 34.80
CA VAL A 39 7.60 42.45 34.26
C VAL A 39 7.53 42.32 32.73
N ALA A 40 7.84 43.40 32.00
CA ALA A 40 7.91 43.40 30.54
C ALA A 40 9.34 43.71 30.10
N GLY A 41 9.92 42.86 29.24
CA GLY A 41 11.17 43.14 28.56
C GLY A 41 10.92 43.31 27.07
N VAL A 42 11.26 44.49 26.53
CA VAL A 42 11.01 44.87 25.14
C VAL A 42 12.34 45.19 24.46
N ASN A 43 12.53 44.71 23.23
CA ASN A 43 13.67 45.07 22.39
C ASN A 43 13.15 45.47 21.01
N GLU A 44 13.24 46.76 20.67
CA GLU A 44 12.77 47.33 19.40
C GLU A 44 13.90 47.55 18.40
N ASN A 45 15.02 46.81 18.51
CA ASN A 45 16.14 47.01 17.62
C ASN A 45 15.78 46.62 16.17
N THR A 46 15.77 47.60 15.26
CA THR A 46 15.43 47.42 13.83
C THR A 46 16.65 47.30 12.92
N THR A 47 17.87 47.33 13.46
CA THR A 47 19.14 47.45 12.69
C THR A 47 19.76 46.12 12.21
N GLY A 48 18.94 45.10 11.93
CA GLY A 48 19.40 43.87 11.26
C GLY A 48 20.08 42.81 12.15
N GLY A 49 20.03 42.97 13.47
CA GLY A 49 20.44 41.96 14.46
C GLY A 49 19.26 41.59 15.38
N THR A 50 19.10 40.31 15.71
CA THR A 50 18.03 39.86 16.62
C THR A 50 18.33 40.28 18.06
N GLY A 51 17.40 40.98 18.70
CA GLY A 51 17.46 41.33 20.13
C GLY A 51 16.43 40.52 20.91
N ASN A 52 16.77 40.13 22.16
CA ASN A 52 15.82 39.45 23.04
C ASN A 52 15.11 40.48 23.93
N GLY A 53 13.78 40.40 24.05
CA GLY A 53 13.03 41.21 25.02
C GLY A 53 13.29 40.76 26.46
N ILE A 54 13.20 39.46 26.73
CA ILE A 54 13.50 38.84 28.03
C ILE A 54 14.50 37.70 27.81
N TYR A 55 15.62 37.71 28.54
CA TYR A 55 16.62 36.65 28.50
C TYR A 55 16.83 36.04 29.89
N GLY A 56 16.31 34.84 30.11
CA GLY A 56 16.49 34.08 31.36
C GLY A 56 17.59 33.03 31.23
N ARG A 57 18.62 33.09 32.09
CA ARG A 57 19.73 32.13 32.14
C ARG A 57 19.96 31.67 33.59
N GLY A 58 20.05 30.37 33.81
CA GLY A 58 20.33 29.77 35.13
C GLY A 58 20.87 28.35 35.01
N SER A 59 21.35 27.79 36.12
CA SER A 59 21.76 26.38 36.23
C SER A 59 20.59 25.40 36.31
N GLY A 60 19.35 25.92 36.37
CA GLY A 60 18.08 25.19 36.33
C GLY A 60 17.17 25.73 35.22
N GLN A 61 15.92 26.05 35.53
CA GLN A 61 14.99 26.63 34.55
C GLN A 61 15.33 28.10 34.26
N GLY A 62 15.51 28.46 32.99
CA GLY A 62 15.83 29.85 32.58
C GLY A 62 14.62 30.78 32.63
N VAL A 63 13.45 30.31 32.20
CA VAL A 63 12.16 31.01 32.25
C VAL A 63 11.09 29.97 32.64
N TRP A 64 10.28 30.26 33.66
CA TRP A 64 9.18 29.39 34.10
C TRP A 64 7.88 30.18 34.13
N GLY A 65 6.91 29.79 33.30
CA GLY A 65 5.54 30.29 33.36
C GLY A 65 4.59 29.25 33.95
N HIS A 66 3.70 29.67 34.85
CA HIS A 66 2.73 28.81 35.52
C HIS A 66 1.35 29.49 35.54
N GLY A 67 0.35 28.84 34.95
CA GLY A 67 -1.05 29.26 35.01
C GLY A 67 -1.77 28.52 36.14
N ALA A 68 -2.21 29.23 37.18
CA ALA A 68 -2.64 28.60 38.44
C ALA A 68 -4.16 28.56 38.69
N VAL A 69 -5.00 29.27 37.92
CA VAL A 69 -6.30 29.72 38.47
C VAL A 69 -7.56 29.48 37.64
N GLN A 70 -7.51 28.98 36.38
CA GLN A 70 -8.72 28.57 35.63
C GLN A 70 -8.43 27.38 34.71
N ALA A 71 -9.47 26.68 34.25
CA ALA A 71 -9.40 25.50 33.39
C ALA A 71 -8.54 25.70 32.11
N ASP A 72 -8.34 26.95 31.68
CA ASP A 72 -7.63 27.35 30.46
C ASP A 72 -6.34 28.16 30.71
N ALA A 73 -5.77 28.12 31.93
CA ALA A 73 -4.60 28.92 32.26
C ALA A 73 -3.34 28.46 31.50
N VAL A 74 -2.77 29.34 30.65
CA VAL A 74 -1.55 29.07 29.88
C VAL A 74 -0.31 29.48 30.69
N GLY A 75 0.65 28.56 30.85
CA GLY A 75 1.91 28.85 31.53
C GLY A 75 2.84 29.75 30.71
N VAL A 76 3.14 29.36 29.47
CA VAL A 76 4.01 30.10 28.53
C VAL A 76 3.36 30.09 27.15
N CYS A 77 3.23 31.27 26.52
CA CYS A 77 2.71 31.42 25.15
C CYS A 77 3.78 32.09 24.28
N GLY A 78 4.20 31.44 23.20
CA GLY A 78 5.03 32.03 22.16
C GLY A 78 4.19 32.38 20.94
N VAL A 79 4.15 33.65 20.56
CA VAL A 79 3.39 34.16 19.41
C VAL A 79 4.37 34.81 18.45
N SER A 80 4.20 34.56 17.15
CA SER A 80 5.00 35.18 16.10
C SER A 80 4.20 35.23 14.81
N ASP A 81 4.09 36.41 14.21
CA ASP A 81 3.35 36.62 12.96
C ASP A 81 4.21 36.33 11.71
N HIS A 82 5.52 36.16 11.87
CA HIS A 82 6.49 36.14 10.77
C HIS A 82 7.52 34.97 10.85
N ASN A 83 7.48 34.16 11.91
CA ASN A 83 8.47 33.12 12.22
C ASN A 83 7.93 32.12 13.28
N ASP A 84 8.77 31.23 13.81
CA ASP A 84 8.42 30.27 14.86
C ASP A 84 8.06 30.98 16.18
N GLY A 85 6.87 30.68 16.73
CA GLY A 85 6.45 31.20 18.04
C GLY A 85 7.29 30.66 19.21
N VAL A 86 7.75 29.40 19.12
CA VAL A 86 8.62 28.74 20.10
C VAL A 86 9.62 27.84 19.37
N ARG A 87 10.92 27.94 19.71
CA ARG A 87 11.98 27.03 19.23
C ARG A 87 12.73 26.42 20.41
N GLY A 88 12.81 25.09 20.45
CA GLY A 88 13.69 24.37 21.37
C GLY A 88 14.88 23.76 20.64
N TYR A 89 16.10 24.07 21.08
CA TYR A 89 17.34 23.54 20.52
C TYR A 89 18.07 22.72 21.58
N SER A 90 18.49 21.50 21.22
CA SER A 90 19.39 20.69 22.04
C SER A 90 20.37 19.96 21.15
N SER A 91 21.66 20.13 21.39
CA SER A 91 22.75 19.46 20.65
C SER A 91 23.39 18.32 21.44
N THR A 92 22.93 18.08 22.67
CA THR A 92 23.45 17.02 23.53
C THR A 92 22.82 15.68 23.16
N THR A 93 23.64 14.65 23.02
CA THR A 93 23.18 13.28 22.76
C THR A 93 22.10 12.86 23.75
N ALA A 94 21.04 12.24 23.24
CA ALA A 94 19.90 11.74 24.01
C ALA A 94 19.12 12.82 24.81
N LYS A 95 19.20 14.09 24.41
CA LYS A 95 18.37 15.17 24.95
C LYS A 95 17.35 15.66 23.93
N THR A 96 16.26 16.24 24.43
CA THR A 96 15.12 16.69 23.63
C THR A 96 15.13 18.22 23.53
N GLY A 97 14.94 18.78 22.33
CA GLY A 97 14.80 20.22 22.14
C GLY A 97 13.51 20.77 22.74
N VAL A 98 12.37 20.12 22.47
CA VAL A 98 11.04 20.44 23.02
C VAL A 98 10.36 19.16 23.52
N LEU A 99 10.00 19.13 24.80
CA LEU A 99 9.30 18.00 25.42
C LEU A 99 7.90 18.44 25.87
N GLY A 100 6.85 17.81 25.32
CA GLY A 100 5.50 17.94 25.83
C GLY A 100 5.12 16.74 26.67
N VAL A 101 4.74 16.96 27.93
CA VAL A 101 4.32 15.91 28.87
C VAL A 101 2.91 16.23 29.38
N HIS A 102 2.04 15.24 29.36
CA HIS A 102 0.74 15.29 30.02
C HIS A 102 0.56 14.01 30.85
N GLN A 103 0.08 14.16 32.09
CA GLN A 103 -0.06 13.05 33.05
C GLN A 103 -1.52 12.75 33.42
N GLY A 104 -2.47 13.60 33.01
CA GLY A 104 -3.90 13.37 33.25
C GLY A 104 -4.51 12.41 32.24
N GLU A 105 -5.66 11.84 32.59
CA GLU A 105 -6.45 11.04 31.65
C GLU A 105 -6.98 11.89 30.50
N GLY A 106 -6.86 11.38 29.27
CA GLY A 106 -7.46 12.00 28.07
C GLY A 106 -6.77 13.24 27.52
N GLY A 107 -5.73 13.78 28.18
CA GLY A 107 -5.01 14.95 27.65
C GLY A 107 -3.85 14.58 26.71
N ARG A 108 -3.31 15.62 26.05
CA ARG A 108 -2.28 15.49 25.01
C ARG A 108 -0.97 16.11 25.49
N GLY A 109 0.13 15.37 25.38
CA GLY A 109 1.46 15.92 25.67
C GLY A 109 1.86 17.00 24.66
N VAL A 110 1.61 16.75 23.37
CA VAL A 110 1.81 17.68 22.25
C VAL A 110 0.60 17.59 21.32
N ALA A 111 0.10 18.73 20.85
CA ALA A 111 -0.95 18.80 19.83
C ALA A 111 -0.56 19.81 18.75
N GLY A 112 -0.52 19.37 17.50
CA GLY A 112 -0.37 20.25 16.33
C GLY A 112 -1.72 20.43 15.64
N VAL A 113 -2.14 21.68 15.48
CA VAL A 113 -3.39 22.05 14.80
C VAL A 113 -3.06 23.07 13.73
N ALA A 114 -3.55 22.86 12.52
CA ALA A 114 -3.35 23.78 11.40
C ALA A 114 -4.61 23.80 10.52
N ASP A 115 -5.11 25.00 10.22
CA ASP A 115 -6.24 25.17 9.27
C ASP A 115 -5.80 24.94 7.83
N LYS A 116 -4.51 25.20 7.54
CA LYS A 116 -3.88 25.02 6.23
C LYS A 116 -2.50 24.41 6.43
N GLY A 117 -2.17 23.39 5.65
CA GLY A 117 -0.86 22.72 5.69
C GLY A 117 -0.78 21.58 6.70
N GLN A 118 0.43 21.27 7.15
CA GLN A 118 0.72 20.16 8.06
C GLN A 118 0.61 20.63 9.52
N GLY A 119 -0.19 19.94 10.35
CA GLY A 119 -0.26 20.24 11.79
C GLY A 119 1.02 19.83 12.54
N VAL A 120 1.64 18.71 12.14
CA VAL A 120 2.93 18.23 12.65
C VAL A 120 3.74 17.66 11.48
N SER A 121 5.03 17.97 11.41
CA SER A 121 5.95 17.45 10.40
C SER A 121 7.22 16.93 11.07
N GLY A 122 7.56 15.67 10.81
CA GLY A 122 8.77 15.03 11.34
C GLY A 122 9.72 14.67 10.20
N VAL A 123 10.93 15.23 10.21
CA VAL A 123 11.96 15.01 9.20
C VAL A 123 13.24 14.54 9.88
N SER A 124 13.85 13.48 9.36
CA SER A 124 15.10 12.93 9.85
C SER A 124 15.93 12.39 8.69
N VAL A 125 17.25 12.50 8.77
CA VAL A 125 18.18 12.04 7.72
C VAL A 125 18.61 10.58 7.94
N THR A 126 18.81 10.19 9.20
CA THR A 126 19.43 8.91 9.56
C THR A 126 18.52 7.99 10.36
N SER A 127 17.33 8.45 10.74
CA SER A 127 16.40 7.70 11.58
C SER A 127 14.94 8.04 11.24
N HIS A 128 14.01 7.68 12.12
CA HIS A 128 12.59 7.95 11.94
C HIS A 128 12.31 9.45 11.98
N GLY A 129 11.56 9.98 11.01
CA GLY A 129 11.00 11.33 11.10
C GLY A 129 9.98 11.44 12.24
N VAL A 130 9.15 10.39 12.42
CA VAL A 130 8.19 10.22 13.52
C VAL A 130 8.22 8.76 13.97
N PHE A 131 8.28 8.54 15.29
CA PHE A 131 8.24 7.20 15.89
C PHE A 131 7.09 7.12 16.90
N GLY A 132 6.08 6.29 16.60
CA GLY A 132 4.93 6.05 17.46
C GLY A 132 5.02 4.68 18.15
N ARG A 133 4.96 4.66 19.49
CA ARG A 133 4.99 3.45 20.32
C ARG A 133 3.91 3.53 21.38
N SER A 134 3.19 2.43 21.60
CA SER A 134 2.20 2.28 22.66
C SER A 134 2.26 0.86 23.24
N GLU A 135 1.99 0.74 24.54
CA GLU A 135 1.97 -0.56 25.25
C GLU A 135 0.55 -1.12 25.40
N GLN A 136 -0.47 -0.25 25.27
CA GLN A 136 -1.87 -0.60 25.55
C GLN A 136 -2.84 -0.21 24.42
N SER A 137 -2.36 0.41 23.35
CA SER A 137 -3.19 0.87 22.22
C SER A 137 -2.38 0.91 20.92
N GLU A 138 -2.88 1.57 19.87
CA GLU A 138 -2.13 1.75 18.63
C GLU A 138 -0.94 2.71 18.82
N GLY A 139 0.22 2.35 18.28
CA GLY A 139 1.36 3.28 18.20
C GLY A 139 1.11 4.44 17.25
N VAL A 140 0.34 4.20 16.18
CA VAL A 140 -0.07 5.20 15.17
C VAL A 140 -1.50 4.91 14.76
N ARG A 141 -2.36 5.94 14.78
CA ARG A 141 -3.72 5.90 14.27
C ARG A 141 -3.91 7.06 13.30
N GLY A 142 -4.42 6.76 12.10
CA GLY A 142 -4.75 7.78 11.10
C GLY A 142 -6.22 7.72 10.72
N GLU A 143 -6.88 8.86 10.73
CA GLU A 143 -8.29 9.02 10.39
C GLU A 143 -8.41 10.09 9.28
N SER A 144 -9.20 9.80 8.24
CA SER A 144 -9.47 10.72 7.13
C SER A 144 -10.95 10.72 6.82
N ASN A 145 -11.52 11.91 6.66
CA ASN A 145 -12.90 12.11 6.22
C ASN A 145 -13.02 12.37 4.71
N ASN A 146 -11.91 12.25 3.96
CA ASN A 146 -11.89 12.48 2.52
C ASN A 146 -11.84 11.14 1.77
N ALA A 147 -12.85 10.88 0.92
CA ALA A 147 -12.99 9.63 0.18
C ALA A 147 -11.85 9.33 -0.82
N GLN A 148 -11.02 10.31 -1.15
CA GLN A 148 -9.91 10.18 -2.09
C GLN A 148 -8.55 10.04 -1.40
N HIS A 149 -8.49 10.08 -0.07
CA HIS A 149 -7.24 10.08 0.68
C HIS A 149 -7.27 9.05 1.83
N GLY A 150 -6.17 8.32 2.02
CA GLY A 150 -6.02 7.38 3.12
C GLY A 150 -5.86 8.08 4.48
N GLY A 151 -6.32 7.44 5.56
CA GLY A 151 -6.03 7.89 6.93
C GLY A 151 -4.56 7.74 7.29
N VAL A 152 -3.92 6.67 6.81
CA VAL A 152 -2.45 6.43 6.88
C VAL A 152 -1.98 6.08 5.47
N VAL A 153 -0.89 6.70 5.02
CA VAL A 153 -0.31 6.48 3.69
C VAL A 153 1.17 6.18 3.84
N GLY A 154 1.61 5.05 3.29
CA GLY A 154 3.01 4.69 3.19
C GLY A 154 3.53 4.86 1.76
N VAL A 155 4.60 5.63 1.58
CA VAL A 155 5.21 5.90 0.27
C VAL A 155 6.71 5.63 0.36
N SER A 156 7.24 4.80 -0.54
CA SER A 156 8.67 4.62 -0.75
C SER A 156 9.02 5.07 -2.16
N LEU A 157 9.97 6.00 -2.28
CA LEU A 157 10.49 6.49 -3.57
C LEU A 157 11.75 5.75 -4.02
N ALA A 158 12.31 4.90 -3.16
CA ALA A 158 13.51 4.12 -3.46
C ALA A 158 13.14 2.79 -4.15
N ALA A 159 13.95 2.40 -5.15
CA ALA A 159 13.84 1.09 -5.78
C ALA A 159 14.03 -0.03 -4.72
N GLY A 160 13.13 -1.01 -4.72
CA GLY A 160 13.12 -2.11 -3.75
C GLY A 160 12.64 -1.74 -2.34
N GLY A 161 12.30 -0.47 -2.07
CA GLY A 161 11.76 -0.06 -0.77
C GLY A 161 10.28 -0.44 -0.60
N HIS A 162 9.85 -0.58 0.65
CA HIS A 162 8.47 -0.88 1.01
C HIS A 162 7.74 0.41 1.40
N GLY A 163 6.59 0.68 0.77
CA GLY A 163 5.72 1.78 1.22
C GLY A 163 5.18 1.52 2.63
N VAL A 164 4.77 0.28 2.91
CA VAL A 164 4.33 -0.21 4.23
C VAL A 164 5.01 -1.54 4.50
N TYR A 165 5.64 -1.67 5.67
CA TYR A 165 6.25 -2.90 6.16
C TYR A 165 5.75 -3.17 7.57
N GLY A 166 5.09 -4.31 7.78
CA GLY A 166 4.53 -4.70 9.07
C GLY A 166 4.88 -6.14 9.40
N THR A 167 5.27 -6.39 10.64
CA THR A 167 5.55 -7.73 11.17
C THR A 167 4.71 -7.98 12.41
N CYS A 168 4.37 -9.24 12.65
CA CYS A 168 3.61 -9.68 13.81
C CYS A 168 4.08 -11.08 14.17
N ASP A 169 4.65 -11.24 15.37
CA ASP A 169 5.22 -12.52 15.81
C ASP A 169 4.13 -13.55 16.16
N ASN A 170 2.97 -13.07 16.64
CA ASN A 170 1.84 -13.91 17.00
C ASN A 170 0.51 -13.17 16.80
N GLY A 171 -0.37 -13.75 15.98
CA GLY A 171 -1.69 -13.20 15.67
C GLY A 171 -1.83 -12.83 14.19
N THR A 172 -2.64 -11.82 13.91
CA THR A 172 -2.96 -11.37 12.55
C THR A 172 -2.16 -10.12 12.21
N GLY A 173 -1.26 -10.20 11.24
CA GLY A 173 -0.45 -9.04 10.82
C GLY A 173 -1.27 -7.91 10.18
N VAL A 174 -2.31 -8.24 9.41
CA VAL A 174 -3.17 -7.26 8.74
C VAL A 174 -4.63 -7.69 8.79
N VAL A 175 -5.51 -6.79 9.25
CA VAL A 175 -6.96 -6.95 9.21
C VAL A 175 -7.55 -5.91 8.26
N ALA A 176 -8.21 -6.36 7.20
CA ALA A 176 -8.86 -5.51 6.21
C ALA A 176 -10.38 -5.73 6.24
N ILE A 177 -11.14 -4.75 6.76
CA ILE A 177 -12.59 -4.85 6.92
C ILE A 177 -13.26 -3.62 6.29
N VAL A 178 -14.27 -3.86 5.46
CA VAL A 178 -15.08 -2.80 4.83
C VAL A 178 -16.55 -3.18 4.88
N LYS A 179 -17.44 -2.20 5.08
CA LYS A 179 -18.90 -2.44 5.06
C LYS A 179 -19.44 -2.68 3.64
N LYS A 180 -18.88 -1.99 2.65
CA LYS A 180 -19.27 -2.10 1.23
C LYS A 180 -18.07 -1.72 0.35
N GLY A 181 -17.70 -2.59 -0.58
CA GLY A 181 -16.58 -2.39 -1.50
C GLY A 181 -15.52 -3.50 -1.38
N ASN A 182 -14.30 -3.19 -1.80
CA ASN A 182 -13.16 -4.10 -1.70
C ASN A 182 -12.42 -3.82 -0.40
N ALA A 183 -12.26 -4.84 0.46
CA ALA A 183 -11.50 -4.69 1.69
C ALA A 183 -10.00 -4.50 1.43
N LEU A 184 -9.49 -5.19 0.40
CA LEU A 184 -8.12 -5.11 -0.08
C LEU A 184 -8.12 -4.92 -1.60
N TYR A 185 -7.31 -4.00 -2.09
CA TYR A 185 -7.07 -3.79 -3.51
C TYR A 185 -5.56 -3.70 -3.75
N ALA A 186 -5.06 -4.57 -4.62
CA ALA A 186 -3.66 -4.60 -5.01
C ALA A 186 -3.56 -4.57 -6.54
N LYS A 187 -2.64 -3.75 -7.06
CA LYS A 187 -2.41 -3.58 -8.49
C LYS A 187 -0.92 -3.41 -8.73
N ALA A 188 -0.42 -4.12 -9.74
CA ALA A 188 0.87 -3.87 -10.35
C ALA A 188 0.63 -3.44 -11.81
N ASP A 189 1.25 -2.35 -12.25
CA ASP A 189 1.29 -2.01 -13.68
C ASP A 189 2.13 -3.03 -14.46
N GLU A 190 3.22 -3.48 -13.84
CA GLU A 190 4.12 -4.50 -14.36
C GLU A 190 4.39 -5.54 -13.27
N GLY A 191 4.30 -6.82 -13.62
CA GLY A 191 4.59 -7.94 -12.70
C GLY A 191 3.40 -8.41 -11.86
N THR A 192 3.70 -8.88 -10.65
CA THR A 192 2.76 -9.58 -9.77
C THR A 192 2.11 -8.61 -8.78
N ALA A 193 0.77 -8.58 -8.73
CA ALA A 193 0.03 -7.71 -7.79
C ALA A 193 0.07 -8.21 -6.34
N GLY A 194 0.24 -9.52 -6.12
CA GLY A 194 0.35 -10.11 -4.79
C GLY A 194 0.93 -11.52 -4.82
N THR A 195 1.75 -11.84 -3.82
CA THR A 195 2.35 -13.16 -3.60
C THR A 195 1.94 -13.63 -2.21
N PHE A 196 1.55 -14.89 -2.09
CA PHE A 196 1.19 -15.53 -0.83
C PHE A 196 2.12 -16.73 -0.64
N ASP A 197 2.87 -16.72 0.45
CA ASP A 197 3.69 -17.86 0.89
C ASP A 197 2.96 -18.53 2.07
N GLY A 198 2.37 -19.69 1.79
CA GLY A 198 1.41 -20.37 2.67
C GLY A 198 0.02 -20.52 2.04
N ASP A 199 -0.95 -20.94 2.85
CA ASP A 199 -2.30 -21.24 2.38
C ASP A 199 -3.19 -20.00 2.27
N VAL A 200 -4.06 -19.99 1.25
CA VAL A 200 -5.08 -18.96 1.07
C VAL A 200 -6.46 -19.60 1.26
N VAL A 201 -7.17 -19.21 2.32
CA VAL A 201 -8.54 -19.66 2.59
C VAL A 201 -9.53 -18.64 2.04
N ILE A 202 -10.41 -19.08 1.14
CA ILE A 202 -11.46 -18.27 0.53
C ILE A 202 -12.81 -18.85 0.93
N THR A 203 -13.58 -18.13 1.75
CA THR A 203 -14.90 -18.58 2.21
C THR A 203 -16.04 -18.20 1.25
N GLY A 204 -15.75 -17.33 0.28
CA GLY A 204 -16.63 -16.99 -0.84
C GLY A 204 -16.09 -17.58 -2.13
N ASP A 205 -16.18 -16.82 -3.22
CA ASP A 205 -15.72 -17.26 -4.53
C ASP A 205 -14.33 -16.71 -4.88
N LEU A 206 -13.51 -17.56 -5.52
CA LEU A 206 -12.34 -17.12 -6.29
C LEU A 206 -12.79 -16.76 -7.71
N ARG A 207 -12.80 -15.47 -8.03
CA ARG A 207 -13.19 -14.97 -9.36
C ARG A 207 -11.96 -14.80 -10.26
N LEU A 208 -11.90 -15.58 -11.32
CA LEU A 208 -10.87 -15.52 -12.36
C LEU A 208 -11.51 -15.14 -13.69
N ASN A 209 -10.94 -14.15 -14.38
CA ASN A 209 -11.55 -13.59 -15.60
C ASN A 209 -11.18 -14.33 -16.90
N GLY A 210 -10.37 -15.40 -16.83
CA GLY A 210 -10.04 -16.21 -17.99
C GLY A 210 -11.10 -17.25 -18.34
N ALA A 211 -10.89 -17.98 -19.43
CA ALA A 211 -11.93 -18.79 -20.07
C ALA A 211 -11.90 -20.28 -19.70
N ASP A 212 -10.72 -20.79 -19.38
CA ASP A 212 -10.43 -22.22 -19.21
C ASP A 212 -9.46 -22.49 -18.06
N TYR A 213 -9.47 -23.74 -17.59
CA TYR A 213 -8.49 -24.28 -16.67
C TYR A 213 -7.43 -25.02 -17.47
N ALA A 214 -6.19 -24.56 -17.35
CA ALA A 214 -5.07 -25.11 -18.09
C ALA A 214 -3.95 -25.58 -17.15
N GLU A 215 -3.14 -26.49 -17.66
CA GLU A 215 -1.89 -26.92 -17.06
C GLU A 215 -0.75 -26.67 -18.05
N SER A 216 0.41 -26.29 -17.53
CA SER A 216 1.59 -26.04 -18.36
C SER A 216 2.23 -27.37 -18.70
N LEU A 217 2.25 -27.75 -19.98
CA LEU A 217 2.85 -29.02 -20.44
C LEU A 217 4.08 -28.78 -21.32
N THR A 218 5.06 -29.68 -21.20
CA THR A 218 6.30 -29.64 -21.99
C THR A 218 6.04 -30.02 -23.44
N VAL A 219 6.58 -29.24 -24.38
CA VAL A 219 6.36 -29.39 -25.82
C VAL A 219 7.49 -30.18 -26.48
N ALA A 220 7.16 -31.17 -27.30
CA ALA A 220 8.12 -31.88 -28.16
C ALA A 220 8.30 -31.22 -29.54
N ASP A 221 7.25 -30.56 -30.05
CA ASP A 221 7.20 -29.98 -31.39
C ASP A 221 6.97 -28.46 -31.34
N PRO A 222 7.91 -27.63 -31.84
CA PRO A 222 7.75 -26.18 -31.85
C PRO A 222 6.60 -25.67 -32.73
N ALA A 223 5.98 -26.51 -33.57
CA ALA A 223 4.80 -26.16 -34.35
C ALA A 223 3.51 -26.06 -33.50
N VAL A 224 3.55 -26.46 -32.23
CA VAL A 224 2.42 -26.35 -31.30
C VAL A 224 2.05 -24.87 -31.09
N THR A 225 0.84 -24.51 -31.49
CA THR A 225 0.29 -23.16 -31.36
C THR A 225 -1.10 -23.19 -30.74
N ALA A 226 -1.57 -22.02 -30.29
CA ALA A 226 -2.86 -21.91 -29.60
C ALA A 226 -4.02 -22.41 -30.48
N GLY A 227 -4.95 -23.15 -29.86
CA GLY A 227 -6.10 -23.78 -30.49
C GLY A 227 -5.82 -25.18 -31.04
N MET A 228 -4.55 -25.62 -31.11
CA MET A 228 -4.24 -26.97 -31.55
C MET A 228 -4.70 -28.02 -30.53
N VAL A 229 -5.31 -29.09 -31.02
CA VAL A 229 -5.49 -30.34 -30.28
C VAL A 229 -4.16 -31.07 -30.22
N VAL A 230 -3.76 -31.46 -29.01
CA VAL A 230 -2.46 -32.09 -28.76
C VAL A 230 -2.63 -33.48 -28.16
N VAL A 231 -1.64 -34.34 -28.42
CA VAL A 231 -1.54 -35.70 -27.88
C VAL A 231 -0.23 -35.86 -27.11
N ILE A 232 -0.22 -36.76 -26.15
CA ILE A 232 0.96 -37.15 -25.36
C ILE A 232 1.84 -38.10 -26.20
N ASP A 233 3.14 -37.84 -26.23
CA ASP A 233 4.15 -38.73 -26.83
C ASP A 233 4.64 -39.81 -25.84
N ALA A 234 5.62 -40.63 -26.25
CA ALA A 234 6.11 -41.72 -25.41
C ALA A 234 6.94 -41.23 -24.20
N GLU A 235 7.41 -39.99 -24.24
CA GLU A 235 8.19 -39.35 -23.18
C GLU A 235 7.32 -38.46 -22.27
N GLY A 236 6.00 -38.41 -22.48
CA GLY A 236 5.09 -37.60 -21.68
C GLY A 236 4.99 -36.13 -22.11
N ARG A 237 5.59 -35.76 -23.25
CA ARG A 237 5.49 -34.39 -23.82
C ARG A 237 4.32 -34.31 -24.78
N ILE A 238 3.96 -33.08 -25.15
CA ILE A 238 2.86 -32.85 -26.09
C ILE A 238 3.36 -32.58 -27.52
N ARG A 239 2.56 -32.99 -28.49
CA ARG A 239 2.72 -32.70 -29.92
C ARG A 239 1.34 -32.57 -30.60
N PRO A 240 1.23 -31.96 -31.79
CA PRO A 240 -0.05 -31.90 -32.51
C PRO A 240 -0.62 -33.30 -32.78
N CYS A 241 -1.94 -33.45 -32.66
CA CYS A 241 -2.60 -34.68 -33.10
C CYS A 241 -2.47 -34.82 -34.64
N VAL A 242 -2.24 -36.04 -35.14
CA VAL A 242 -2.17 -36.33 -36.59
C VAL A 242 -2.91 -37.62 -36.95
N THR A 243 -3.63 -38.18 -35.98
CA THR A 243 -4.32 -39.46 -36.09
C THR A 243 -5.72 -39.26 -35.55
N GLU A 244 -6.72 -39.73 -36.29
CA GLU A 244 -8.11 -39.68 -35.84
C GLU A 244 -8.33 -40.65 -34.68
N TYR A 245 -9.18 -40.25 -33.72
CA TYR A 245 -9.51 -41.06 -32.54
C TYR A 245 -8.28 -41.49 -31.72
N ASP A 246 -7.29 -40.62 -31.58
CA ASP A 246 -6.08 -40.90 -30.79
C ASP A 246 -6.40 -40.76 -29.30
N THR A 247 -6.32 -41.87 -28.58
CA THR A 247 -6.63 -41.95 -27.15
C THR A 247 -5.60 -41.28 -26.26
N ARG A 248 -4.48 -40.83 -26.84
CA ARG A 248 -3.46 -40.03 -26.14
C ARG A 248 -3.77 -38.54 -26.14
N VAL A 249 -4.97 -38.13 -26.53
CA VAL A 249 -5.37 -36.71 -26.49
C VAL A 249 -5.14 -36.14 -25.10
N ALA A 250 -4.35 -35.06 -25.04
CA ALA A 250 -4.02 -34.38 -23.79
C ALA A 250 -4.98 -33.21 -23.51
N GLY A 251 -5.49 -32.60 -24.58
CA GLY A 251 -6.34 -31.42 -24.51
C GLY A 251 -6.09 -30.48 -25.68
N VAL A 252 -6.34 -29.19 -25.46
CA VAL A 252 -6.17 -28.14 -26.47
C VAL A 252 -5.28 -27.04 -25.94
N VAL A 253 -4.35 -26.54 -26.74
CA VAL A 253 -3.51 -25.40 -26.36
C VAL A 253 -4.38 -24.15 -26.18
N SER A 254 -4.38 -23.56 -24.99
CA SER A 254 -5.14 -22.35 -24.67
C SER A 254 -4.56 -21.11 -25.35
N GLY A 255 -5.39 -20.09 -25.61
CA GLY A 255 -4.94 -18.81 -26.19
C GLY A 255 -5.58 -18.40 -27.52
N ALA A 256 -6.17 -19.34 -28.26
CA ALA A 256 -6.75 -19.06 -29.57
C ALA A 256 -7.94 -18.09 -29.46
N GLY A 257 -8.14 -17.23 -30.46
CA GLY A 257 -9.22 -16.24 -30.45
C GLY A 257 -9.08 -15.16 -29.37
N GLY A 258 -7.87 -14.97 -28.81
CA GLY A 258 -7.56 -13.90 -27.86
C GLY A 258 -8.04 -14.14 -26.42
N VAL A 259 -8.60 -15.32 -26.13
CA VAL A 259 -8.96 -15.70 -24.76
C VAL A 259 -7.71 -16.16 -24.00
N LYS A 260 -7.68 -15.93 -22.69
CA LYS A 260 -6.59 -16.39 -21.81
C LYS A 260 -7.12 -17.41 -20.81
N PRO A 261 -6.30 -18.37 -20.37
CA PRO A 261 -6.67 -19.27 -19.29
C PRO A 261 -6.95 -18.48 -18.01
N ALA A 262 -7.94 -18.96 -17.25
CA ALA A 262 -8.32 -18.41 -15.95
C ALA A 262 -7.25 -18.71 -14.90
N ILE A 263 -6.69 -19.92 -14.98
CA ILE A 263 -5.62 -20.43 -14.14
C ILE A 263 -4.73 -21.34 -14.99
N VAL A 264 -3.43 -21.31 -14.71
CA VAL A 264 -2.45 -22.23 -15.28
C VAL A 264 -1.72 -22.90 -14.13
N LEU A 265 -1.88 -24.21 -13.99
CA LEU A 265 -1.13 -25.00 -13.02
C LEU A 265 0.26 -25.39 -13.57
N ASP A 266 1.16 -25.73 -12.65
CA ASP A 266 2.53 -26.18 -12.92
C ASP A 266 3.31 -25.29 -13.89
N ARG A 267 3.11 -23.97 -13.82
CA ARG A 267 3.77 -23.03 -14.75
C ARG A 267 5.29 -23.14 -14.63
N HIS A 268 5.95 -23.43 -15.75
CA HIS A 268 7.40 -23.57 -15.86
C HIS A 268 7.91 -23.00 -17.18
N ASP A 269 9.21 -22.72 -17.26
CA ASP A 269 9.85 -22.17 -18.44
C ASP A 269 9.76 -23.14 -19.63
N GLY A 270 9.31 -22.64 -20.79
CA GLY A 270 9.15 -23.43 -22.01
C GLY A 270 7.89 -24.31 -22.07
N GLY A 271 7.10 -24.37 -21.00
CA GLY A 271 5.80 -25.03 -21.00
C GLY A 271 4.73 -24.21 -21.73
N VAL A 272 3.72 -24.89 -22.27
CA VAL A 272 2.57 -24.24 -22.90
C VAL A 272 1.26 -24.58 -22.18
N PRO A 273 0.31 -23.62 -22.06
CA PRO A 273 -0.94 -23.88 -21.36
C PRO A 273 -1.84 -24.78 -22.20
N VAL A 274 -2.11 -25.99 -21.72
CA VAL A 274 -3.07 -26.93 -22.31
C VAL A 274 -4.33 -26.95 -21.47
N ALA A 275 -5.44 -26.57 -22.07
CA ALA A 275 -6.75 -26.58 -21.43
C ALA A 275 -7.22 -28.02 -21.22
N LEU A 276 -7.53 -28.34 -19.98
CA LEU A 276 -8.10 -29.63 -19.58
C LEU A 276 -9.63 -29.54 -19.43
N MET A 277 -10.15 -28.33 -19.19
CA MET A 277 -11.59 -28.05 -19.17
C MET A 277 -11.87 -26.56 -19.37
N GLY A 278 -13.07 -26.24 -19.86
CA GLY A 278 -13.55 -24.87 -20.01
C GLY A 278 -13.97 -24.53 -21.43
N LYS A 279 -14.15 -23.23 -21.71
CA LYS A 279 -14.64 -22.74 -23.01
C LYS A 279 -13.54 -22.04 -23.77
N LEU A 280 -13.04 -22.65 -24.83
CA LEU A 280 -11.97 -22.08 -25.64
C LEU A 280 -12.17 -22.30 -27.14
N TRP A 281 -11.29 -21.70 -27.93
CA TRP A 281 -11.27 -21.86 -29.38
C TRP A 281 -10.33 -22.99 -29.77
N VAL A 282 -10.81 -23.87 -30.66
CA VAL A 282 -10.11 -25.06 -31.12
C VAL A 282 -10.01 -25.00 -32.64
N LEU A 283 -8.84 -25.32 -33.18
CA LEU A 283 -8.66 -25.55 -34.60
C LEU A 283 -9.44 -26.80 -34.99
N ALA A 284 -10.33 -26.69 -35.95
CA ALA A 284 -11.24 -27.75 -36.33
C ALA A 284 -11.27 -27.94 -37.84
N ASP A 285 -11.50 -29.18 -38.25
CA ASP A 285 -11.56 -29.62 -39.64
C ASP A 285 -12.94 -30.24 -39.92
N ALA A 286 -13.72 -29.53 -40.74
CA ALA A 286 -15.04 -29.91 -41.23
C ALA A 286 -15.00 -30.48 -42.66
N THR A 287 -13.84 -30.89 -43.18
CA THR A 287 -13.71 -31.44 -44.54
C THR A 287 -14.50 -32.75 -44.72
N SER A 288 -14.56 -33.58 -43.67
CA SER A 288 -15.36 -34.83 -43.68
C SER A 288 -16.85 -34.62 -43.37
N GLY A 289 -17.26 -33.40 -43.04
CA GLY A 289 -18.64 -33.03 -42.76
C GLY A 289 -18.74 -31.84 -41.80
N PRO A 290 -19.85 -31.08 -41.87
CA PRO A 290 -20.04 -29.90 -41.05
C PRO A 290 -20.02 -30.21 -39.55
N ILE A 291 -19.46 -29.29 -38.77
CA ILE A 291 -19.56 -29.25 -37.31
C ILE A 291 -20.74 -28.34 -36.94
N ARG A 292 -21.59 -28.83 -36.05
CA ARG A 292 -22.77 -28.13 -35.52
C ARG A 292 -22.66 -27.98 -34.02
N CYS A 293 -23.36 -26.98 -33.47
CA CYS A 293 -23.47 -26.81 -32.03
C CYS A 293 -24.01 -28.10 -31.39
N GLY A 294 -23.31 -28.60 -30.39
CA GLY A 294 -23.65 -29.85 -29.70
C GLY A 294 -22.90 -31.09 -30.18
N ASP A 295 -22.22 -31.01 -31.32
CA ASP A 295 -21.43 -32.14 -31.85
C ASP A 295 -20.26 -32.48 -30.92
N LEU A 296 -20.05 -33.77 -30.71
CA LEU A 296 -18.83 -34.27 -30.06
C LEU A 296 -17.65 -34.16 -31.02
N LEU A 297 -16.51 -33.73 -30.50
CA LEU A 297 -15.27 -33.56 -31.24
C LEU A 297 -14.19 -34.53 -30.75
N THR A 298 -13.36 -34.99 -31.67
CA THR A 298 -12.22 -35.90 -31.45
C THR A 298 -11.01 -35.39 -32.25
N THR A 299 -9.83 -36.00 -32.08
CA THR A 299 -8.63 -35.68 -32.89
C THR A 299 -8.87 -35.92 -34.39
N SER A 300 -8.23 -35.11 -35.24
CA SER A 300 -8.23 -35.23 -36.70
C SER A 300 -6.90 -35.79 -37.24
N SER A 301 -6.95 -36.26 -38.48
CA SER A 301 -5.76 -36.53 -39.31
C SER A 301 -5.09 -35.23 -39.79
N THR A 302 -5.85 -34.13 -39.86
CA THR A 302 -5.30 -32.78 -40.09
C THR A 302 -4.52 -32.33 -38.84
N PRO A 303 -3.21 -32.01 -38.96
CA PRO A 303 -2.35 -31.74 -37.81
C PRO A 303 -2.90 -30.70 -36.84
N GLY A 304 -3.04 -31.07 -35.58
CA GLY A 304 -3.52 -30.19 -34.50
C GLY A 304 -5.00 -29.82 -34.58
N HIS A 305 -5.80 -30.42 -35.47
CA HIS A 305 -7.22 -30.08 -35.61
C HIS A 305 -8.12 -31.10 -34.91
N ALA A 306 -9.25 -30.63 -34.40
CA ALA A 306 -10.38 -31.46 -34.00
C ALA A 306 -11.26 -31.77 -35.21
N ARG A 307 -12.02 -32.86 -35.17
CA ARG A 307 -13.09 -33.18 -36.13
C ARG A 307 -14.33 -33.69 -35.42
N ARG A 308 -15.47 -33.67 -36.10
CA ARG A 308 -16.71 -34.27 -35.60
C ARG A 308 -16.56 -35.77 -35.40
N VAL A 309 -17.03 -36.29 -34.27
CA VAL A 309 -17.16 -37.73 -34.03
C VAL A 309 -18.17 -38.31 -35.01
N THR A 310 -17.73 -39.31 -35.79
CA THR A 310 -18.58 -40.07 -36.72
C THR A 310 -18.70 -41.54 -36.31
N ASP A 311 -17.80 -42.03 -35.46
CA ASP A 311 -17.87 -43.33 -34.80
C ASP A 311 -17.82 -43.14 -33.27
N PRO A 312 -18.97 -43.21 -32.57
CA PRO A 312 -19.02 -43.05 -31.13
C PRO A 312 -18.23 -44.10 -30.34
N ALA A 313 -18.04 -45.31 -30.86
CA ALA A 313 -17.33 -46.37 -30.14
C ALA A 313 -15.82 -46.07 -30.05
N SER A 314 -15.23 -45.57 -31.14
CA SER A 314 -13.82 -45.17 -31.20
C SER A 314 -13.54 -43.85 -30.47
N ALA A 315 -14.55 -43.06 -30.17
CA ALA A 315 -14.39 -41.78 -29.46
C ALA A 315 -14.05 -41.95 -27.97
N ILE A 316 -14.30 -43.12 -27.38
CA ILE A 316 -14.01 -43.38 -25.97
C ILE A 316 -12.49 -43.25 -25.75
N GLY A 317 -12.10 -42.28 -24.91
CA GLY A 317 -10.70 -41.93 -24.63
C GLY A 317 -10.05 -40.95 -25.61
N ALA A 318 -10.72 -40.58 -26.71
CA ALA A 318 -10.21 -39.63 -27.72
C ALA A 318 -11.06 -38.34 -27.85
N MET A 319 -12.07 -38.19 -26.98
CA MET A 319 -12.95 -37.03 -26.99
C MET A 319 -12.22 -35.76 -26.53
N VAL A 320 -12.39 -34.69 -27.29
CA VAL A 320 -11.89 -33.34 -26.95
C VAL A 320 -12.95 -32.56 -26.19
N GLY A 321 -14.21 -32.68 -26.58
CA GLY A 321 -15.31 -31.92 -26.00
C GLY A 321 -16.48 -31.74 -26.96
N LYS A 322 -17.28 -30.70 -26.71
CA LYS A 322 -18.51 -30.41 -27.46
C LYS A 322 -18.46 -29.04 -28.13
N ALA A 323 -18.81 -28.99 -29.41
CA ALA A 323 -18.88 -27.75 -30.17
C ALA A 323 -19.96 -26.80 -29.61
N LEU A 324 -19.59 -25.53 -29.45
CA LEU A 324 -20.45 -24.41 -29.05
C LEU A 324 -20.73 -23.45 -30.21
N THR A 325 -19.97 -23.56 -31.29
CA THR A 325 -20.20 -22.85 -32.56
C THR A 325 -20.12 -23.84 -33.72
N GLU A 326 -20.56 -23.42 -34.89
CA GLU A 326 -20.56 -24.22 -36.11
C GLU A 326 -19.34 -23.97 -37.00
N LEU A 327 -19.04 -24.93 -37.87
CA LEU A 327 -18.10 -24.80 -39.00
C LEU A 327 -18.65 -25.65 -40.16
N ASP A 328 -19.04 -25.00 -41.26
CA ASP A 328 -19.73 -25.68 -42.36
C ASP A 328 -18.82 -26.56 -43.22
N HIS A 329 -17.60 -26.11 -43.49
CA HIS A 329 -16.65 -26.77 -44.38
C HIS A 329 -15.21 -26.28 -44.13
N GLY A 330 -14.23 -27.05 -44.57
CA GLY A 330 -12.80 -26.68 -44.50
C GLY A 330 -12.26 -26.66 -43.07
N THR A 331 -11.21 -25.87 -42.85
CA THR A 331 -10.60 -25.69 -41.52
C THR A 331 -10.91 -24.31 -40.95
N GLY A 332 -10.99 -24.21 -39.62
CA GLY A 332 -11.26 -22.95 -38.95
C GLY A 332 -11.29 -23.07 -37.43
N LEU A 333 -11.65 -21.99 -36.74
CA LEU A 333 -11.82 -22.00 -35.30
C LEU A 333 -13.27 -22.34 -34.93
N VAL A 334 -13.42 -23.34 -34.06
CA VAL A 334 -14.70 -23.69 -33.42
C VAL A 334 -14.56 -23.45 -31.92
N ARG A 335 -15.55 -22.81 -31.32
CA ARG A 335 -15.61 -22.68 -29.87
C ARG A 335 -16.07 -23.99 -29.27
N VAL A 336 -15.36 -24.51 -28.28
CA VAL A 336 -15.61 -25.84 -27.71
C VAL A 336 -15.70 -25.73 -26.19
N LEU A 337 -16.66 -26.46 -25.62
CA LEU A 337 -16.65 -26.81 -24.21
C LEU A 337 -15.79 -28.07 -24.06
N VAL A 338 -14.56 -27.89 -23.60
CA VAL A 338 -13.65 -28.98 -23.26
C VAL A 338 -14.01 -29.49 -21.87
N SER A 339 -14.02 -30.80 -21.72
CA SER A 339 -14.22 -31.51 -20.46
C SER A 339 -13.22 -32.65 -20.41
N ALA A 340 -12.52 -32.80 -19.29
CA ALA A 340 -11.71 -33.99 -19.06
C ALA A 340 -12.60 -35.23 -19.17
N THR A 341 -12.25 -36.12 -20.09
CA THR A 341 -12.97 -37.37 -20.39
C THR A 341 -12.29 -38.56 -19.76
#